data_AF-X0S7D8-F1
#
_entry.id   AF-X0S7D8-F1
#
_cell.length_a   1.000
_cell.length_b   1.000
_cell.length_c   1.000
_cell.angle_alpha   90.00
_cell.angle_beta   90.00
_cell.angle_gamma   90.00
#
_symmetry.space_group_name_H-M   'P 1'
#
loop_
_entity.id
_entity.type
_entity.pdbx_description
1 polymer ?
#
loop_
_entity_poly.entity_id
_entity_poly.type
_entity_poly.pdbx_seq_one_letter_code
_entity_poly.pdbx_strand_id
1 'polypeptide(L)'
;FNEENRYLPQGVSPRPGYIRYDLFPFLREIIECFDPLSPVREVNLMKGVQTGYTTLLESILLYYIAHIKTQPAMFLTADKELASGRVENNIIPMINESGFSDLIRSSDEGNSRKTGKTKDFIQWEGGGFLIYNGALNAAKMRQYSVPLMLKDELDGWKMAIGKDGNSDTLTDARLSAYWSVRKILRGSTPLLEPSMIDTAYQRGDRRKYHVLCKACSFPQEIKQEHINKETGVVGGFQWDMEDGTLVLESVRYCCQNCGVAHYEVDKEKLFATENGAHWN
;
A
#
# COMPACT_ATOMS: atom_id res chain seq x y z
N PHE A 1 5.63 -15.19 7.86
CA PHE A 1 4.15 -15.13 7.74
C PHE A 1 3.68 -14.92 6.30
N ASN A 2 3.63 -13.69 5.76
CA ASN A 2 2.95 -13.45 4.47
C ASN A 2 3.53 -14.28 3.30
N GLU A 3 4.86 -14.34 3.12
CA GLU A 3 5.47 -15.12 2.03
C GLU A 3 5.20 -16.63 2.11
N GLU A 4 4.86 -17.15 3.29
CA GLU A 4 4.56 -18.57 3.52
C GLU A 4 3.05 -18.88 3.41
N ASN A 5 2.20 -17.86 3.58
CA ASN A 5 0.77 -18.06 3.83
C ASN A 5 -0.15 -17.30 2.86
N ARG A 6 0.31 -16.19 2.27
CA ARG A 6 -0.53 -15.34 1.42
C ARG A 6 -0.41 -15.75 -0.04
N TYR A 7 -1.51 -16.27 -0.59
CA TYR A 7 -1.62 -16.60 -2.01
C TYR A 7 -2.18 -15.42 -2.80
N LEU A 8 -1.65 -15.20 -4.01
CA LEU A 8 -2.13 -14.23 -5.00
C LEU A 8 -3.02 -14.96 -6.02
N PRO A 9 -4.35 -14.72 -6.00
CA PRO A 9 -5.27 -15.31 -6.97
C PRO A 9 -4.94 -15.01 -8.43
N GLN A 10 -5.18 -15.97 -9.31
CA GLN A 10 -4.99 -15.80 -10.76
C GLN A 10 -5.88 -14.69 -11.34
N GLY A 11 -7.07 -14.48 -10.77
CA GLY A 11 -7.98 -13.43 -11.20
C GLY A 11 -7.56 -12.00 -10.80
N VAL A 12 -6.59 -11.85 -9.88
CA VAL A 12 -6.22 -10.52 -9.34
C VAL A 12 -4.75 -10.16 -9.56
N SER A 13 -3.90 -11.12 -9.94
CA SER A 13 -2.46 -10.91 -10.16
C SER A 13 -2.02 -11.50 -11.50
N PRO A 14 -1.21 -10.76 -12.30
CA PRO A 14 -0.56 -11.32 -13.48
C PRO A 14 0.53 -12.34 -13.15
N ARG A 15 0.93 -12.42 -11.86
CA ARG A 15 1.91 -13.38 -11.33
C ARG A 15 1.25 -14.11 -10.15
N PRO A 16 0.40 -15.13 -10.39
CA PRO A 16 -0.24 -15.88 -9.32
C PRO A 16 0.76 -16.74 -8.54
N GLY A 17 0.38 -17.14 -7.34
CA GLY A 17 1.22 -17.92 -6.43
C GLY A 17 1.39 -17.25 -5.07
N TYR A 18 2.21 -17.83 -4.21
CA TYR A 18 2.56 -17.19 -2.93
C TYR A 18 3.24 -15.85 -3.17
N ILE A 19 2.87 -14.86 -2.37
CA ILE A 19 3.50 -13.54 -2.44
C ILE A 19 5.00 -13.67 -2.22
N ARG A 20 5.77 -12.95 -3.04
CA ARG A 20 7.22 -12.84 -2.87
C ARG A 20 7.57 -11.37 -2.87
N TYR A 21 8.13 -10.89 -1.77
CA TYR A 21 8.51 -9.48 -1.67
C TYR A 21 9.86 -9.20 -2.33
N ASP A 22 10.60 -10.21 -2.81
CA ASP A 22 11.77 -10.02 -3.67
C ASP A 22 11.41 -9.33 -5.01
N LEU A 23 10.18 -9.50 -5.49
CA LEU A 23 9.63 -8.80 -6.66
C LEU A 23 9.28 -7.32 -6.37
N PHE A 24 9.01 -7.00 -5.10
CA PHE A 24 8.66 -5.65 -4.62
C PHE A 24 9.40 -5.35 -3.30
N PRO A 25 10.74 -5.31 -3.31
CA PRO A 25 11.56 -5.33 -2.11
C PRO A 25 11.36 -4.10 -1.22
N PHE A 26 11.02 -2.96 -1.83
CA PHE A 26 10.67 -1.74 -1.13
C PHE A 26 9.42 -1.86 -0.23
N LEU A 27 8.57 -2.86 -0.42
CA LEU A 27 7.39 -3.10 0.43
C LEU A 27 7.74 -3.85 1.73
N ARG A 28 8.90 -4.50 1.83
CA ARG A 28 9.29 -5.34 2.99
C ARG A 28 9.32 -4.52 4.29
N GLU A 29 10.08 -3.44 4.30
CA GLU A 29 10.19 -2.60 5.49
C GLU A 29 8.85 -1.97 5.86
N ILE A 30 8.05 -1.59 4.85
CA ILE A 30 6.73 -1.01 5.10
C ILE A 30 5.83 -2.03 5.79
N ILE A 31 5.80 -3.29 5.35
CA ILE A 31 4.93 -4.29 5.98
C ILE A 31 5.37 -4.64 7.39
N GLU A 32 6.68 -4.66 7.66
CA GLU A 32 7.24 -4.89 9.01
C GLU A 32 6.80 -3.80 10.00
N CYS A 33 6.56 -2.58 9.53
CA CYS A 33 6.03 -1.49 10.34
C CYS A 33 4.61 -1.76 10.88
N PHE A 34 3.87 -2.70 10.29
CA PHE A 34 2.52 -3.09 10.71
C PHE A 34 2.48 -4.23 11.72
N ASP A 35 3.63 -4.76 12.15
CA ASP A 35 3.65 -5.59 13.33
C ASP A 35 3.21 -4.79 14.58
N PRO A 36 2.28 -5.28 15.42
CA PRO A 36 1.85 -4.56 16.63
C PRO A 36 2.97 -4.14 17.58
N LEU A 37 4.10 -4.86 17.59
CA LEU A 37 5.27 -4.54 18.41
C LEU A 37 6.18 -3.48 17.77
N SER A 38 6.09 -3.26 16.46
CA SER A 38 6.87 -2.19 15.80
C SER A 38 6.53 -0.83 16.43
N PRO A 39 7.51 0.06 16.68
CA PRO A 39 7.28 1.39 17.26
C PRO A 39 6.62 2.38 16.28
N VAL A 40 6.55 2.03 14.98
CA VAL A 40 5.91 2.87 13.97
C VAL A 40 4.40 2.85 14.16
N ARG A 41 3.76 4.03 14.14
CA ARG A 41 2.29 4.16 14.30
C ARG A 41 1.59 4.57 13.01
N GLU A 42 2.35 5.11 12.07
CA GLU A 42 1.85 5.73 10.87
C GLU A 42 2.86 5.51 9.74
N VAL A 43 2.39 5.03 8.60
CA VAL A 43 3.15 4.97 7.36
C VAL A 43 2.35 5.69 6.27
N ASN A 44 2.97 6.71 5.67
CA ASN A 44 2.37 7.52 4.60
C ASN A 44 3.16 7.31 3.31
N LEU A 45 2.58 6.54 2.39
CA LEU A 45 3.23 6.19 1.13
C LEU A 45 2.69 7.05 -0.02
N MET A 46 3.40 8.14 -0.32
CA MET A 46 3.20 8.89 -1.56
C MET A 46 3.81 8.11 -2.72
N LYS A 47 2.97 7.55 -3.61
CA LYS A 47 3.37 6.54 -4.59
C LYS A 47 2.83 6.76 -5.99
N GLY A 48 3.54 6.24 -6.99
CA GLY A 48 3.02 6.10 -8.35
C GLY A 48 1.93 5.02 -8.47
N VAL A 49 1.25 4.99 -9.60
CA VAL A 49 0.26 3.96 -9.94
C VAL A 49 0.96 2.58 -10.04
N GLN A 50 0.25 1.50 -9.68
CA GLN A 50 0.71 0.11 -9.84
C GLN A 50 2.04 -0.25 -9.13
N THR A 51 2.32 0.38 -7.98
CA THR A 51 3.51 0.10 -7.15
C THR A 51 3.31 -1.00 -6.10
N GLY A 52 2.20 -1.75 -6.18
CA GLY A 52 1.89 -2.84 -5.23
C GLY A 52 1.27 -2.39 -3.89
N TYR A 53 0.87 -1.12 -3.75
CA TYR A 53 0.27 -0.58 -2.53
C TYR A 53 -0.98 -1.36 -2.06
N THR A 54 -1.91 -1.67 -2.97
CA THR A 54 -3.11 -2.42 -2.61
C THR A 54 -2.77 -3.83 -2.13
N THR A 55 -1.79 -4.49 -2.76
CA THR A 55 -1.29 -5.80 -2.33
C THR A 55 -0.65 -5.74 -0.94
N LEU A 56 0.10 -4.68 -0.64
CA LEU A 56 0.63 -4.40 0.69
C LEU A 56 -0.50 -4.26 1.72
N LEU A 57 -1.51 -3.44 1.43
CA LEU A 57 -2.68 -3.22 2.29
C LEU A 57 -3.39 -4.54 2.61
N GLU A 58 -3.66 -5.34 1.58
CA GLU A 58 -4.27 -6.66 1.71
C GLU A 58 -3.39 -7.63 2.52
N SER A 59 -2.06 -7.56 2.36
CA SER A 59 -1.11 -8.38 3.14
C SER A 59 -1.08 -8.03 4.62
N ILE A 60 -1.20 -6.73 4.94
CA ILE A 60 -1.34 -6.27 6.33
C ILE A 60 -2.64 -6.80 6.92
N LEU A 61 -3.75 -6.67 6.17
CA LEU A 61 -5.04 -7.17 6.63
C LEU A 61 -5.04 -8.68 6.85
N LEU A 62 -4.46 -9.47 5.94
CA LEU A 62 -4.38 -10.92 6.11
C LEU A 62 -3.56 -11.31 7.35
N TYR A 63 -2.44 -10.62 7.61
CA TYR A 63 -1.67 -10.82 8.84
C TYR A 63 -2.53 -10.58 10.09
N TYR A 64 -3.37 -9.54 10.09
CA TYR A 64 -4.27 -9.27 11.19
C TYR A 64 -5.39 -10.29 11.35
N ILE A 65 -5.95 -10.79 10.24
CA ILE A 65 -6.99 -11.82 10.24
C ILE A 65 -6.44 -13.17 10.74
N ALA A 66 -5.32 -13.60 10.17
CA ALA A 66 -4.85 -14.97 10.32
C ALA A 66 -3.82 -15.17 11.44
N HIS A 67 -3.01 -14.14 11.73
CA HIS A 67 -2.00 -14.21 12.79
C HIS A 67 -2.43 -13.49 14.07
N ILE A 68 -2.85 -12.22 13.98
CA ILE A 68 -3.19 -11.42 15.17
C ILE A 68 -4.56 -11.80 15.75
N LYS A 69 -5.56 -12.07 14.90
CA LYS A 69 -6.93 -12.57 15.18
C LYS A 69 -7.84 -11.68 16.05
N THR A 70 -7.27 -10.92 16.98
CA THR A 70 -8.02 -10.26 18.06
C THR A 70 -8.29 -8.77 17.81
N GLN A 71 -7.59 -8.16 16.86
CA GLN A 71 -7.64 -6.72 16.63
C GLN A 71 -8.57 -6.35 15.49
N PRO A 72 -9.49 -5.38 15.68
CA PRO A 72 -10.31 -4.90 14.59
C PRO A 72 -9.54 -3.96 13.66
N ALA A 73 -10.03 -3.86 12.43
CA ALA A 73 -9.47 -3.03 11.37
C ALA A 73 -10.57 -2.21 10.70
N MET A 74 -10.19 -1.07 10.14
CA MET A 74 -11.04 -0.29 9.25
C MET A 74 -10.32 -0.06 7.93
N PHE A 75 -11.00 -0.37 6.82
CA PHE A 75 -10.55 -0.09 5.47
C PHE A 75 -11.40 1.01 4.84
N LEU A 76 -10.76 2.06 4.35
CA LEU A 76 -11.43 3.16 3.68
C LEU A 76 -10.80 3.42 2.32
N THR A 77 -11.62 3.75 1.34
CA THR A 77 -11.21 4.23 0.02
C THR A 77 -12.13 5.39 -0.41
N ALA A 78 -11.94 5.96 -1.59
CA ALA A 78 -12.67 7.14 -2.03
C ALA A 78 -14.20 6.96 -1.97
N ASP A 79 -14.70 5.78 -2.35
CA ASP A 79 -16.12 5.50 -2.48
C ASP A 79 -16.54 4.13 -1.90
N LYS A 80 -17.81 3.99 -1.52
CA LYS A 80 -18.31 2.78 -0.86
C LYS A 80 -18.39 1.59 -1.80
N GLU A 81 -18.76 1.82 -3.06
CA GLU A 81 -18.86 0.78 -4.08
C GLU A 81 -17.45 0.26 -4.41
N LEU A 82 -16.44 1.15 -4.45
CA LEU A 82 -15.03 0.76 -4.56
C LEU A 82 -14.56 -0.11 -3.39
N ALA A 83 -14.89 0.28 -2.15
CA ALA A 83 -14.58 -0.51 -0.96
C ALA A 83 -15.21 -1.91 -1.02
N SER A 84 -16.50 -1.97 -1.36
CA SER A 84 -17.25 -3.24 -1.46
C SER A 84 -16.68 -4.12 -2.56
N GLY A 85 -16.39 -3.54 -3.74
CA GLY A 85 -15.77 -4.24 -4.85
C GLY A 85 -14.39 -4.80 -4.50
N ARG A 86 -13.55 -4.04 -3.78
CA ARG A 86 -12.24 -4.52 -3.31
C ARG A 86 -12.38 -5.71 -2.36
N VAL A 87 -13.36 -5.66 -1.46
CA VAL A 87 -13.59 -6.76 -0.52
C VAL A 87 -14.04 -8.01 -1.24
N GLU A 88 -15.05 -7.91 -2.09
CA GLU A 88 -15.62 -9.06 -2.79
C GLU A 88 -14.68 -9.66 -3.84
N ASN A 89 -13.95 -8.83 -4.58
CA ASN A 89 -13.13 -9.28 -5.71
C ASN A 89 -11.66 -9.55 -5.36
N ASN A 90 -11.16 -9.06 -4.21
CA ASN A 90 -9.75 -9.24 -3.83
C ASN A 90 -9.59 -9.82 -2.43
N ILE A 91 -10.15 -9.20 -1.39
CA ILE A 91 -9.88 -9.62 0.01
C ILE A 91 -10.48 -10.99 0.30
N ILE A 92 -11.74 -11.24 -0.07
CA ILE A 92 -12.38 -12.53 0.14
C ILE A 92 -11.69 -13.65 -0.67
N PRO A 93 -11.42 -13.48 -1.99
CA PRO A 93 -10.61 -14.45 -2.73
C PRO A 93 -9.23 -14.68 -2.12
N MET A 94 -8.54 -13.63 -1.68
CA MET A 94 -7.25 -13.75 -0.99
C MET A 94 -7.36 -14.62 0.26
N ILE A 95 -8.36 -14.39 1.13
CA ILE A 95 -8.55 -15.19 2.35
C ILE A 95 -8.82 -16.66 2.00
N ASN A 96 -9.68 -16.90 1.02
CA ASN A 96 -10.06 -18.25 0.60
C ASN A 96 -8.88 -19.01 -0.01
N GLU A 97 -8.17 -18.41 -0.97
CA GLU A 97 -7.06 -19.05 -1.66
C GLU A 97 -5.79 -19.14 -0.80
N SER A 98 -5.69 -18.32 0.25
CA SER A 98 -4.66 -18.46 1.28
C SER A 98 -5.00 -19.53 2.33
N GLY A 99 -6.15 -20.22 2.23
CA GLY A 99 -6.54 -21.30 3.13
C GLY A 99 -7.07 -20.84 4.50
N PHE A 100 -7.56 -19.60 4.61
CA PHE A 100 -8.03 -19.00 5.87
C PHE A 100 -9.54 -18.73 5.89
N SER A 101 -10.33 -19.33 4.99
CA SER A 101 -11.78 -19.19 4.95
C SER A 101 -12.45 -19.53 6.29
N ASP A 102 -11.94 -20.55 6.98
CA ASP A 102 -12.51 -21.07 8.22
C ASP A 102 -12.35 -20.11 9.41
N LEU A 103 -11.49 -19.10 9.26
CA LEU A 103 -11.37 -18.03 10.26
C LEU A 103 -12.55 -17.07 10.20
N ILE A 104 -13.23 -16.93 9.06
CA ILE A 104 -14.34 -15.99 8.91
C ILE A 104 -15.60 -16.58 9.55
N ARG A 105 -16.01 -15.99 10.67
CA ARG A 105 -17.16 -16.47 11.45
C ARG A 105 -17.74 -15.39 12.34
N SER A 106 -19.02 -15.55 12.69
CA SER A 106 -19.67 -14.65 13.65
C SER A 106 -19.23 -14.95 15.08
N SER A 107 -19.15 -13.92 15.92
CA SER A 107 -19.02 -14.08 17.38
C SER A 107 -20.31 -14.49 18.08
N ASP A 108 -21.44 -14.51 17.36
CA ASP A 108 -22.72 -15.01 17.88
C ASP A 108 -22.76 -16.54 17.76
N GLU A 109 -22.04 -17.23 18.66
CA GLU A 109 -21.86 -18.69 18.66
C GLU A 109 -23.19 -19.46 18.72
N GLY A 110 -24.25 -18.84 19.24
CA GLY A 110 -25.59 -19.43 19.31
C GLY A 110 -26.38 -19.41 17.99
N ASN A 111 -25.87 -18.76 16.95
CA ASN A 111 -26.59 -18.57 15.69
C ASN A 111 -25.79 -19.06 14.48
N SER A 112 -25.93 -20.34 14.16
CA SER A 112 -25.25 -21.00 13.03
C SER A 112 -25.60 -20.44 11.65
N ARG A 113 -26.62 -19.58 11.52
CA ARG A 113 -26.94 -18.90 10.25
C ARG A 113 -26.06 -17.67 10.00
N LYS A 114 -25.39 -17.13 11.02
CA LYS A 114 -24.53 -15.94 10.87
C LYS A 114 -23.12 -16.38 10.48
N THR A 115 -22.72 -16.02 9.27
CA THR A 115 -21.40 -16.34 8.70
C THR A 115 -20.27 -15.43 9.19
N GLY A 116 -20.58 -14.34 9.90
CA GLY A 116 -19.60 -13.30 10.23
C GLY A 116 -19.33 -12.33 9.08
N LYS A 117 -19.90 -12.54 7.90
CA LYS A 117 -19.83 -11.62 6.76
C LYS A 117 -21.18 -10.96 6.51
N THR A 118 -21.19 -9.63 6.38
CA THR A 118 -22.34 -8.84 5.90
C THR A 118 -21.88 -7.83 4.86
N LYS A 119 -22.78 -6.96 4.37
CA LYS A 119 -22.51 -6.02 3.27
C LYS A 119 -21.30 -5.09 3.49
N ASP A 120 -21.07 -4.66 4.74
CA ASP A 120 -20.03 -3.67 5.10
C ASP A 120 -19.12 -4.16 6.24
N PHE A 121 -19.12 -5.47 6.52
CA PHE A 121 -18.50 -6.02 7.73
C PHE A 121 -18.05 -7.46 7.55
N ILE A 122 -16.83 -7.78 7.97
CA ILE A 122 -16.30 -9.15 8.06
C ILE A 122 -15.80 -9.37 9.49
N GLN A 123 -16.13 -10.50 10.09
CA GLN A 123 -15.69 -10.91 11.41
C GLN A 123 -14.91 -12.21 11.33
N TRP A 124 -13.93 -12.37 12.21
CA TRP A 124 -13.12 -13.58 12.27
C TRP A 124 -12.91 -14.10 13.69
N GLU A 125 -12.41 -15.34 13.75
CA GLU A 125 -12.00 -16.01 14.98
C GLU A 125 -11.09 -15.11 15.83
N GLY A 126 -11.30 -15.10 17.14
CA GLY A 126 -10.57 -14.22 18.08
C GLY A 126 -11.27 -12.88 18.30
N GLY A 127 -12.36 -12.60 17.59
CA GLY A 127 -13.21 -11.43 17.82
C GLY A 127 -12.81 -10.19 17.03
N GLY A 128 -11.76 -10.27 16.21
CA GLY A 128 -11.42 -9.22 15.26
C GLY A 128 -12.49 -9.07 14.16
N PHE A 129 -12.56 -7.88 13.59
CA PHE A 129 -13.47 -7.56 12.51
C PHE A 129 -12.92 -6.46 11.60
N LEU A 130 -13.37 -6.43 10.36
CA LEU A 130 -13.10 -5.41 9.37
C LEU A 130 -14.41 -4.68 9.08
N ILE A 131 -14.37 -3.35 9.23
CA ILE A 131 -15.37 -2.47 8.63
C ILE A 131 -14.74 -1.84 7.41
N TYR A 132 -15.50 -1.78 6.32
CA TYR A 132 -15.06 -1.12 5.10
C TYR A 132 -16.08 -0.13 4.58
N ASN A 133 -15.62 1.04 4.12
CA ASN A 133 -16.51 2.09 3.62
C ASN A 133 -15.81 3.08 2.68
N GLY A 134 -16.61 3.95 2.07
CA GLY A 134 -16.14 5.09 1.30
C GLY A 134 -15.89 6.33 2.15
N ALA A 135 -15.00 7.19 1.69
CA ALA A 135 -14.60 8.41 2.36
C ALA A 135 -15.58 9.60 2.19
N LEU A 136 -16.87 9.32 1.97
CA LEU A 136 -17.89 10.33 1.69
C LEU A 136 -18.86 10.57 2.86
N ASN A 137 -18.99 9.62 3.77
CA ASN A 137 -19.97 9.66 4.85
C ASN A 137 -19.30 9.74 6.23
N ALA A 138 -19.20 10.95 6.78
CA ALA A 138 -18.61 11.21 8.09
C ALA A 138 -19.29 10.46 9.25
N ALA A 139 -20.60 10.18 9.17
CA ALA A 139 -21.28 9.40 10.20
C ALA A 139 -20.77 7.96 10.24
N LYS A 140 -20.53 7.35 9.07
CA LYS A 140 -20.00 5.98 8.98
C LYS A 140 -18.54 5.88 9.43
N MET A 141 -17.72 6.89 9.13
CA MET A 141 -16.32 6.95 9.59
C MET A 141 -16.17 7.03 11.11
N ARG A 142 -17.17 7.58 11.81
CA ARG A 142 -17.09 7.82 13.26
C ARG A 142 -17.48 6.61 14.12
N GLN A 143 -18.05 5.57 13.52
CA GLN A 143 -18.84 4.58 14.24
C GLN A 143 -18.00 3.65 15.14
N TYR A 144 -16.75 3.35 14.77
CA TYR A 144 -15.95 2.35 15.46
C TYR A 144 -14.55 2.86 15.80
N SER A 145 -14.05 2.47 16.97
CA SER A 145 -12.66 2.66 17.36
C SER A 145 -11.88 1.40 17.03
N VAL A 146 -10.78 1.54 16.28
CA VAL A 146 -9.96 0.41 15.81
C VAL A 146 -8.46 0.72 16.00
N PRO A 147 -7.60 -0.28 16.26
CA PRO A 147 -6.16 -0.10 16.28
C PRO A 147 -5.53 -0.13 14.87
N LEU A 148 -6.17 -0.72 13.86
CA LEU A 148 -5.65 -0.74 12.48
C LEU A 148 -6.55 0.07 11.54
N MET A 149 -5.97 1.02 10.82
CA MET A 149 -6.64 1.84 9.80
C MET A 149 -5.88 1.76 8.48
N LEU A 150 -6.58 1.35 7.43
CA LEU A 150 -6.05 1.15 6.09
C LEU A 150 -6.75 2.13 5.13
N LYS A 151 -6.03 3.13 4.62
CA LYS A 151 -6.58 4.20 3.79
C LYS A 151 -6.03 4.12 2.37
N ASP A 152 -6.88 3.80 1.41
CA ASP A 152 -6.52 3.74 -0.01
C ASP A 152 -7.01 4.96 -0.77
N GLU A 153 -6.24 5.36 -1.78
CA GLU A 153 -6.52 6.52 -2.65
C GLU A 153 -6.84 7.80 -1.88
N LEU A 154 -6.03 8.12 -0.86
CA LEU A 154 -6.28 9.24 0.05
C LEU A 154 -6.56 10.58 -0.67
N ASP A 155 -5.87 10.88 -1.76
CA ASP A 155 -6.11 12.13 -2.50
C ASP A 155 -7.42 12.15 -3.29
N GLY A 156 -8.04 10.99 -3.50
CA GLY A 156 -9.40 10.90 -4.03
C GLY A 156 -10.47 11.24 -2.99
N TRP A 157 -10.11 11.41 -1.72
CA TRP A 157 -11.07 11.69 -0.65
C TRP A 157 -11.40 13.18 -0.58
N LYS A 158 -12.57 13.50 -0.01
CA LYS A 158 -12.95 14.89 0.23
C LYS A 158 -12.13 15.48 1.37
N MET A 159 -11.43 16.58 1.10
CA MET A 159 -10.70 17.33 2.13
C MET A 159 -11.61 17.96 3.19
N ALA A 160 -12.89 18.19 2.89
CA ALA A 160 -13.87 18.67 3.86
C ALA A 160 -15.18 17.91 3.68
N ILE A 161 -15.66 17.27 4.74
CA ILE A 161 -16.96 16.59 4.75
C ILE A 161 -17.93 17.42 5.59
N GLY A 162 -18.76 18.23 4.93
CA GLY A 162 -19.74 19.08 5.59
C GLY A 162 -19.09 20.04 6.60
N LYS A 163 -19.52 19.98 7.86
CA LYS A 163 -18.96 20.76 8.98
C LYS A 163 -17.93 19.99 9.80
N ASP A 164 -17.68 18.71 9.47
CA ASP A 164 -16.91 17.77 10.29
C ASP A 164 -15.38 17.87 10.05
N GLY A 165 -14.95 18.76 9.15
CA GLY A 165 -13.55 19.00 8.85
C GLY A 165 -12.94 17.97 7.90
N ASN A 166 -11.63 17.75 8.03
CA ASN A 166 -10.86 16.89 7.14
C ASN A 166 -11.14 15.40 7.38
N SER A 167 -11.39 14.65 6.30
CA SER A 167 -11.75 13.23 6.33
C SER A 167 -10.64 12.33 6.86
N ASP A 168 -9.38 12.66 6.56
CA ASP A 168 -8.21 11.96 7.11
C ASP A 168 -8.12 12.14 8.62
N THR A 169 -8.23 13.38 9.11
CA THR A 169 -8.22 13.70 10.54
C THR A 169 -9.39 13.07 11.29
N LEU A 170 -10.58 13.07 10.68
CA LEU A 170 -11.79 12.47 11.27
C LEU A 170 -11.61 10.97 11.53
N THR A 171 -10.97 10.28 10.59
CA THR A 171 -10.72 8.84 10.66
C THR A 171 -9.55 8.53 11.60
N ASP A 172 -8.50 9.36 11.65
CA ASP A 172 -7.40 9.24 12.62
C ASP A 172 -7.88 9.28 14.07
N ALA A 173 -8.88 10.11 14.35
CA ALA A 173 -9.47 10.24 15.67
C ALA A 173 -10.13 8.93 16.16
N ARG A 174 -10.37 7.94 15.29
CA ARG A 174 -10.88 6.62 15.67
C ARG A 174 -9.85 5.75 16.38
N LEU A 175 -8.57 6.08 16.22
CA LEU A 175 -7.46 5.34 16.78
C LEU A 175 -6.90 5.97 18.06
N SER A 176 -7.46 7.10 18.52
CA SER A 176 -6.91 7.85 19.66
C SER A 176 -6.80 7.04 20.95
N ALA A 177 -7.78 6.17 21.23
CA ALA A 177 -7.75 5.27 22.39
C ALA A 177 -6.67 4.18 22.28
N TYR A 178 -6.18 3.91 21.07
CA TYR A 178 -5.17 2.89 20.77
C TYR A 178 -3.79 3.50 20.52
N TRP A 179 -3.51 4.72 21.00
CA TRP A 179 -2.28 5.45 20.69
C TRP A 179 -0.98 4.61 20.77
N SER A 180 -0.87 3.78 21.80
CA SER A 180 0.32 2.95 22.05
C SER A 180 0.49 1.78 21.07
N VAL A 181 -0.54 1.36 20.34
CA VAL A 181 -0.52 0.16 19.47
C VAL A 181 -1.10 0.42 18.07
N ARG A 182 -1.61 1.63 17.81
CA ARG A 182 -2.30 1.95 16.56
C ARG A 182 -1.37 1.84 15.35
N LYS A 183 -1.93 1.44 14.22
CA LYS A 183 -1.28 1.38 12.92
C LYS A 183 -2.16 2.06 11.89
N ILE A 184 -1.62 3.08 11.23
CA ILE A 184 -2.31 3.81 10.16
C ILE A 184 -1.48 3.67 8.89
N LEU A 185 -2.08 3.09 7.84
CA LEU A 185 -1.54 3.08 6.49
C LEU A 185 -2.27 4.14 5.66
N ARG A 186 -1.53 5.05 5.04
CA ARG A 186 -2.02 5.95 4.01
C ARG A 186 -1.26 5.70 2.71
N GLY A 187 -1.96 5.72 1.60
CA GLY A 187 -1.33 5.67 0.30
C GLY A 187 -2.20 6.30 -0.76
N SER A 188 -1.55 7.06 -1.62
CA SER A 188 -2.18 7.65 -2.80
C SER A 188 -1.13 8.05 -3.81
N THR A 189 -1.58 8.19 -5.05
CA THR A 189 -0.85 9.01 -6.01
C THR A 189 -1.24 10.46 -5.76
N PRO A 190 -0.26 11.37 -5.61
CA PRO A 190 -0.56 12.77 -5.34
C PRO A 190 -1.31 13.37 -6.53
N LEU A 191 -2.42 14.05 -6.27
CA LEU A 191 -3.17 14.84 -7.25
C LEU A 191 -2.71 16.31 -7.23
N LEU A 192 -3.46 17.20 -7.89
CA LEU A 192 -3.20 18.64 -7.82
C LEU A 192 -3.35 19.16 -6.39
N GLU A 193 -2.49 20.11 -6.02
CA GLU A 193 -2.56 20.75 -4.71
C GLU A 193 -3.92 21.43 -4.47
N PRO A 194 -4.47 21.35 -3.24
CA PRO A 194 -3.92 20.68 -2.06
C PRO A 194 -3.97 19.14 -2.07
N SER A 195 -2.83 18.48 -1.80
CA SER A 195 -2.71 17.01 -1.70
C SER A 195 -2.67 16.53 -0.24
N MET A 196 -3.59 15.62 0.13
CA MET A 196 -3.63 15.05 1.48
C MET A 196 -2.52 14.04 1.72
N ILE A 197 -2.16 13.25 0.71
CA ILE A 197 -1.04 12.31 0.82
C ILE A 197 0.30 13.05 0.87
N ASP A 198 0.48 14.16 0.12
CA ASP A 198 1.70 14.96 0.25
C ASP A 198 1.77 15.55 1.65
N THR A 199 0.70 16.19 2.13
CA THR A 199 0.65 16.73 3.50
C THR A 199 0.99 15.65 4.54
N ALA A 200 0.46 14.43 4.40
CA ALA A 200 0.77 13.32 5.29
C ALA A 200 2.23 12.87 5.19
N TYR A 201 2.77 12.76 3.96
CA TYR A 201 4.15 12.42 3.67
C TYR A 201 5.12 13.45 4.28
N GLN A 202 4.83 14.75 4.18
CA GLN A 202 5.66 15.82 4.73
C GLN A 202 5.81 15.77 6.26
N ARG A 203 4.87 15.15 6.98
CA ARG A 203 4.95 14.95 8.45
C ARG A 203 5.90 13.83 8.86
N GLY A 204 6.26 12.95 7.94
CA GLY A 204 7.10 11.79 8.20
C GLY A 204 8.60 12.07 8.06
N ASP A 205 9.37 10.98 8.01
CA ASP A 205 10.82 11.00 7.73
C ASP A 205 11.15 11.29 6.25
N ARG A 206 10.13 11.26 5.37
CA ARG A 206 10.22 11.53 3.94
C ARG A 206 11.26 10.68 3.22
N ARG A 207 11.45 9.44 3.67
CA ARG A 207 12.38 8.51 3.03
C ARG A 207 12.00 8.22 1.58
N LYS A 208 13.01 7.89 0.81
CA LYS A 208 12.96 7.52 -0.61
C LYS A 208 13.63 6.17 -0.76
N TYR A 209 13.04 5.31 -1.58
CA TYR A 209 13.68 4.06 -1.93
C TYR A 209 14.75 4.32 -2.98
N HIS A 210 16.00 4.04 -2.62
CA HIS A 210 17.15 4.18 -3.50
C HIS A 210 17.42 2.88 -4.24
N VAL A 211 17.45 2.97 -5.57
CA VAL A 211 17.97 1.92 -6.44
C VAL A 211 19.46 2.12 -6.68
N LEU A 212 20.17 1.03 -6.97
CA LEU A 212 21.64 1.06 -7.12
C LEU A 212 22.00 0.86 -8.58
N CYS A 213 22.79 1.77 -9.14
CA CYS A 213 23.26 1.63 -10.52
C CYS A 213 24.10 0.36 -10.66
N LYS A 214 23.80 -0.48 -11.66
CA LYS A 214 24.55 -1.72 -11.93
C LYS A 214 26.03 -1.50 -12.29
N ALA A 215 26.41 -0.30 -12.73
CA ALA A 215 27.78 0.01 -13.15
C ALA A 215 28.58 0.69 -12.04
N CYS A 216 28.04 1.75 -11.43
CA CYS A 216 28.77 2.56 -10.45
C CYS A 216 28.27 2.43 -9.01
N SER A 217 27.22 1.61 -8.77
CA SER A 217 26.59 1.44 -7.45
C SER A 217 26.14 2.74 -6.79
N PHE A 218 25.90 3.80 -7.57
CA PHE A 218 25.39 5.06 -7.03
C PHE A 218 23.93 4.87 -6.58
N PRO A 219 23.60 5.17 -5.31
CA PRO A 219 22.23 5.12 -4.81
C PRO A 219 21.44 6.31 -5.31
N GLN A 220 20.26 6.07 -5.89
CA GLN A 220 19.44 7.12 -6.48
C GLN A 220 17.95 6.82 -6.34
N GLU A 221 17.14 7.84 -6.11
CA GLU A 221 15.69 7.75 -6.30
C GLU A 221 15.36 7.74 -7.80
N ILE A 222 14.33 7.01 -8.21
CA ILE A 222 13.85 7.04 -9.60
C ILE A 222 13.22 8.41 -9.89
N LYS A 223 13.70 9.08 -10.94
CA LYS A 223 13.18 10.35 -11.43
C LYS A 223 12.75 10.25 -12.89
N GLN A 224 11.75 11.06 -13.27
CA GLN A 224 11.38 11.20 -14.66
C GLN A 224 12.55 11.75 -15.48
N GLU A 225 13.14 12.84 -15.02
CA GLU A 225 14.26 13.53 -15.68
C GLU A 225 15.29 13.96 -14.63
N HIS A 226 16.56 13.93 -15.01
CA HIS A 226 17.65 14.44 -14.19
C HIS A 226 18.80 14.95 -15.07
N ILE A 227 19.38 16.10 -14.72
CA ILE A 227 20.62 16.59 -15.31
C ILE A 227 21.54 17.02 -14.18
N ASN A 228 22.69 16.35 -14.07
CA ASN A 228 23.75 16.77 -13.18
C ASN A 228 24.42 18.02 -13.77
N LYS A 229 24.26 19.16 -13.10
CA LYS A 229 24.76 20.46 -13.60
C LYS A 229 26.29 20.58 -13.59
N GLU A 230 26.98 19.77 -12.78
CA GLU A 230 28.43 19.83 -12.65
C GLU A 230 29.11 18.95 -13.70
N THR A 231 28.58 17.75 -13.94
CA THR A 231 29.17 16.77 -14.87
C THR A 231 28.52 16.78 -16.25
N GLY A 232 27.35 17.39 -16.40
CA GLY A 232 26.52 17.34 -17.61
C GLY A 232 25.84 15.98 -17.83
N VAL A 233 25.94 15.03 -16.90
CA VAL A 233 25.33 13.71 -17.02
C VAL A 233 23.82 13.83 -17.01
N VAL A 234 23.17 13.26 -18.02
CA VAL A 234 21.72 13.14 -18.13
C VAL A 234 21.29 11.77 -17.58
N GLY A 235 20.43 11.79 -16.57
CA GLY A 235 19.82 10.61 -15.96
C GLY A 235 18.29 10.66 -16.02
N GLY A 236 17.62 9.66 -15.45
CA GLY A 236 16.16 9.50 -15.54
C GLY A 236 15.75 8.69 -16.76
N PHE A 237 14.46 8.72 -17.11
CA PHE A 237 13.97 8.00 -18.29
C PHE A 237 14.41 8.68 -19.58
N GLN A 238 14.89 7.89 -20.53
CA GLN A 238 15.37 8.32 -21.85
C GLN A 238 14.83 7.37 -22.91
N TRP A 239 14.63 7.90 -24.12
CA TRP A 239 14.14 7.16 -25.27
C TRP A 239 14.55 7.88 -26.54
N ASP A 240 14.57 7.13 -27.64
CA ASP A 240 14.92 7.62 -28.96
C ASP A 240 13.64 7.77 -29.81
N MET A 241 13.69 8.70 -30.76
CA MET A 241 12.59 9.00 -31.68
C MET A 241 13.08 8.83 -33.11
N GLU A 242 12.31 8.13 -33.95
CA GLU A 242 12.56 7.97 -35.38
C GLU A 242 11.35 8.52 -36.14
N ASP A 243 11.57 9.49 -37.03
CA ASP A 243 10.52 10.19 -37.77
C ASP A 243 9.36 10.71 -36.90
N GLY A 244 9.69 11.22 -35.70
CA GLY A 244 8.71 11.72 -34.73
C GLY A 244 7.93 10.62 -33.99
N THR A 245 8.30 9.35 -34.18
CA THR A 245 7.70 8.19 -33.53
C THR A 245 8.63 7.63 -32.46
N LEU A 246 8.08 7.25 -31.30
CA LEU A 246 8.83 6.61 -30.22
C LEU A 246 9.33 5.22 -30.66
N VAL A 247 10.64 4.98 -30.53
CA VAL A 247 11.22 3.64 -30.65
C VAL A 247 11.07 2.94 -29.30
N LEU A 248 10.10 2.05 -29.16
CA LEU A 248 9.72 1.45 -27.87
C LEU A 248 10.88 0.73 -27.17
N GLU A 249 11.72 0.04 -27.92
CA GLU A 249 12.85 -0.75 -27.42
C GLU A 249 14.00 0.14 -26.89
N SER A 250 14.00 1.43 -27.24
CA SER A 250 15.01 2.39 -26.78
C SER A 250 14.75 2.89 -25.35
N VAL A 251 13.55 2.67 -24.81
CA VAL A 251 13.14 3.17 -23.49
C VAL A 251 14.04 2.56 -22.42
N ARG A 252 14.71 3.44 -21.68
CA ARG A 252 15.72 3.08 -20.68
C ARG A 252 15.72 4.08 -19.54
N TYR A 253 16.21 3.65 -18.38
CA TYR A 253 16.50 4.54 -17.25
C TYR A 253 18.02 4.75 -17.14
N CYS A 254 18.48 5.98 -17.30
CA CYS A 254 19.90 6.35 -17.21
C CYS A 254 20.28 6.75 -15.78
N CYS A 255 21.42 6.23 -15.31
CA CYS A 255 21.94 6.55 -13.98
C CYS A 255 22.27 8.04 -13.84
N GLN A 256 21.81 8.64 -12.74
CA GLN A 256 22.03 10.07 -12.42
C GLN A 256 23.49 10.45 -12.18
N ASN A 257 24.37 9.48 -11.91
CA ASN A 257 25.79 9.72 -11.67
C ASN A 257 26.69 9.41 -12.88
N CYS A 258 26.50 8.25 -13.52
CA CYS A 258 27.39 7.79 -14.60
C CYS A 258 26.74 7.71 -15.98
N GLY A 259 25.43 7.98 -16.11
CA GLY A 259 24.71 7.96 -17.38
C GLY A 259 24.46 6.58 -17.98
N VAL A 260 24.94 5.49 -17.35
CA VAL A 260 24.70 4.13 -17.84
C VAL A 260 23.20 3.84 -17.91
N ALA A 261 22.79 3.30 -19.06
CA ALA A 261 21.42 2.89 -19.32
C ALA A 261 21.08 1.57 -18.61
N HIS A 262 19.86 1.51 -18.09
CA HIS A 262 19.25 0.32 -17.53
C HIS A 262 17.91 0.06 -18.21
N TYR A 263 17.67 -1.19 -18.61
CA TYR A 263 16.46 -1.59 -19.32
C TYR A 263 15.51 -2.36 -18.40
N GLU A 264 14.30 -2.69 -18.86
CA GLU A 264 13.31 -3.41 -18.02
C GLU A 264 13.86 -4.73 -17.45
N VAL A 265 14.73 -5.42 -18.17
CA VAL A 265 15.42 -6.65 -17.71
C VAL A 265 16.33 -6.43 -16.49
N ASP A 266 16.73 -5.18 -16.24
CA ASP A 266 17.60 -4.81 -15.12
C ASP A 266 16.82 -4.45 -13.86
N LYS A 267 15.51 -4.21 -13.98
CA LYS A 267 14.65 -3.69 -12.91
C LYS A 267 14.73 -4.52 -11.64
N GLU A 268 14.59 -5.83 -11.73
CA GLU A 268 14.66 -6.70 -10.54
C GLU A 268 15.99 -6.53 -9.80
N LYS A 269 17.10 -6.40 -10.53
CA LYS A 269 18.42 -6.18 -9.93
C LYS A 269 18.59 -4.78 -9.34
N LEU A 270 18.05 -3.75 -10.00
CA LEU A 270 18.15 -2.35 -9.52
C LEU A 270 17.42 -2.15 -8.19
N PHE A 271 16.28 -2.82 -8.03
CA PHE A 271 15.43 -2.68 -6.84
C PHE A 271 15.79 -3.70 -5.76
N ALA A 272 16.54 -4.75 -6.05
CA ALA A 272 16.90 -5.80 -5.11
C ALA A 272 17.72 -5.29 -3.91
N THR A 273 17.29 -5.65 -2.70
CA THR A 273 18.00 -5.35 -1.45
C THR A 273 19.38 -6.01 -1.38
N GLU A 274 19.51 -7.21 -1.95
CA GLU A 274 20.78 -7.94 -2.04
C GLU A 274 21.81 -7.24 -2.94
N ASN A 275 21.37 -6.34 -3.83
CA ASN A 275 22.23 -5.48 -4.63
C ASN A 275 22.41 -4.09 -4.02
N GLY A 276 21.98 -3.90 -2.76
CA GLY A 276 22.19 -2.68 -1.98
C GLY A 276 21.03 -1.68 -2.02
N ALA A 277 19.92 -1.96 -2.70
CA ALA A 277 18.75 -1.09 -2.68
C ALA A 277 18.12 -0.98 -1.28
N HIS A 278 17.76 0.24 -0.87
CA HIS A 278 17.34 0.52 0.51
C HIS A 278 16.46 1.78 0.60
N TRP A 279 15.71 1.90 1.68
CA TRP A 279 15.16 3.18 2.12
C TRP A 279 16.28 3.99 2.79
N ASN A 280 16.43 5.25 2.42
CA ASN A 280 17.51 6.13 2.90
C ASN A 280 17.27 6.75 4.28
#